data_AF-A0A248TF11-F1
#
_entry.id   AF-A0A248TF11-F1
#
_cell.length_a   1.000
_cell.length_b   1.000
_cell.length_c   1.000
_cell.angle_alpha   90.00
_cell.angle_beta   90.00
_cell.angle_gamma   90.00
#
_symmetry.space_group_name_H-M   'P 1'
#
loop_
_entity.id
_entity.type
_entity.pdbx_description
1 polymer ?
#
loop_
_entity_poly.entity_id
_entity_poly.type
_entity_poly.pdbx_seq_one_letter_code
_entity_poly.pdbx_strand_id
1 'polypeptide(L)'
;MTERMVPLSRLSERIKIEPYYYKMGLNGTHNECYVRSEVATQLLKVVTFLPEGIGVHLWDGWRSFETQLAIYEATKKELMLKGFQGVSLERELAKYVAKPTKDVDHPSPHLSGGAVDLTLFDGNGLLPMGSEFDEFHERSQLDYFEEKKTIDLARKYLPSQ
;
A
#
# COMPACT_ATOMS: atom_id res chain seq x y z
N MET A 1 13.62 10.27 -21.69
CA MET A 1 12.43 9.47 -22.04
C MET A 1 11.71 9.13 -20.75
N THR A 2 10.44 9.49 -20.61
CA THR A 2 9.61 9.05 -19.49
C THR A 2 9.28 7.58 -19.68
N GLU A 3 9.58 6.78 -18.67
CA GLU A 3 9.32 5.34 -18.69
C GLU A 3 7.82 5.04 -18.83
N ARG A 4 7.46 3.96 -19.53
CA ARG A 4 6.06 3.60 -19.76
C ARG A 4 5.40 3.10 -18.48
N MET A 5 4.19 3.59 -18.22
CA MET A 5 3.28 3.03 -17.22
C MET A 5 2.58 1.77 -17.76
N VAL A 6 2.54 0.73 -16.94
CA VAL A 6 2.04 -0.61 -17.26
C VAL A 6 0.95 -0.98 -16.26
N PRO A 7 -0.23 -1.47 -16.72
CA PRO A 7 -1.27 -1.97 -15.83
C PRO A 7 -0.83 -3.29 -15.19
N LEU A 8 -1.13 -3.45 -13.90
CA LEU A 8 -0.74 -4.61 -13.11
C LEU A 8 -1.70 -5.81 -13.29
N SER A 9 -2.98 -5.55 -13.58
CA SER A 9 -4.02 -6.60 -13.69
C SER A 9 -3.77 -7.70 -14.72
N ARG A 10 -2.86 -7.46 -15.67
CA ARG A 10 -2.57 -8.38 -16.78
C ARG A 10 -1.16 -8.96 -16.77
N LEU A 11 -0.38 -8.72 -15.70
CA LEU A 11 1.01 -9.17 -15.69
C LEU A 11 1.16 -10.68 -15.52
N SER A 12 0.39 -11.30 -14.63
CA SER A 12 0.49 -12.73 -14.31
C SER A 12 -0.74 -13.19 -13.52
N GLU A 13 -1.11 -14.47 -13.64
CA GLU A 13 -2.16 -15.07 -12.81
C GLU A 13 -1.79 -15.12 -11.31
N ARG A 14 -0.49 -15.07 -10.99
CA ARG A 14 0.02 -14.99 -9.62
C ARG A 14 0.12 -13.55 -9.09
N ILE A 15 -0.36 -12.57 -9.87
CA ILE A 15 -0.45 -11.16 -9.52
C ILE A 15 -1.92 -10.78 -9.53
N LYS A 16 -2.47 -10.48 -8.35
CA LYS A 16 -3.84 -9.96 -8.22
C LYS A 16 -3.79 -8.49 -7.85
N ILE A 17 -4.78 -7.73 -8.32
CA ILE A 17 -4.96 -6.34 -7.93
C ILE A 17 -6.27 -6.15 -7.18
N GLU A 18 -6.23 -5.26 -6.21
CA GLU A 18 -7.39 -4.72 -5.53
C GLU A 18 -7.16 -3.22 -5.35
N PRO A 19 -7.48 -2.38 -6.35
CA PRO A 19 -7.23 -0.94 -6.30
C PRO A 19 -7.98 -0.30 -5.12
N TYR A 20 -7.30 -0.18 -3.98
CA TYR A 20 -7.95 0.02 -2.68
C TYR A 20 -8.65 1.37 -2.62
N TYR A 21 -7.94 2.43 -3.00
CA TYR A 21 -8.47 3.79 -3.01
C TYR A 21 -9.57 4.01 -4.05
N TYR A 22 -9.56 3.25 -5.15
CA TYR A 22 -10.68 3.27 -6.11
C TYR A 22 -11.93 2.63 -5.50
N LYS A 23 -11.80 1.50 -4.80
CA LYS A 23 -12.92 0.88 -4.08
C LYS A 23 -13.49 1.78 -2.99
N MET A 24 -12.66 2.64 -2.39
CA MET A 24 -13.11 3.69 -1.45
C MET A 24 -13.77 4.90 -2.12
N GLY A 25 -13.74 4.99 -3.46
CA GLY A 25 -14.30 6.12 -4.21
C GLY A 25 -13.48 7.42 -4.07
N LEU A 26 -12.17 7.34 -3.82
CA LEU A 26 -11.33 8.54 -3.73
C LEU A 26 -11.11 9.18 -5.10
N ASN A 27 -10.94 10.50 -5.11
CA ASN A 27 -10.68 11.28 -6.33
C ASN A 27 -9.35 10.88 -6.98
N GLY A 28 -9.30 10.92 -8.32
CA GLY A 28 -8.07 10.67 -9.08
C GLY A 28 -7.67 9.19 -9.19
N THR A 29 -8.52 8.27 -8.73
CA THR A 29 -8.27 6.84 -8.72
C THR A 29 -8.79 6.14 -9.99
N HIS A 30 -8.27 4.95 -10.24
CA HIS A 30 -8.65 4.11 -11.38
C HIS A 30 -8.96 2.69 -10.90
N ASN A 31 -9.84 1.98 -11.63
CA ASN A 31 -10.08 0.56 -11.40
C ASN A 31 -8.94 -0.33 -11.97
N GLU A 32 -7.70 0.07 -11.67
CA GLU A 32 -6.45 -0.55 -12.12
C GLU A 32 -5.31 0.01 -11.26
N CYS A 33 -4.25 -0.77 -11.08
CA CYS A 33 -3.00 -0.28 -10.51
C CYS A 33 -1.95 -0.17 -11.62
N TYR A 34 -1.30 0.98 -11.75
CA TYR A 34 -0.25 1.19 -12.75
C TYR A 34 1.11 1.28 -12.08
N VAL A 35 2.16 0.79 -12.74
CA VAL A 35 3.55 1.00 -12.31
C VAL A 35 4.44 1.26 -13.51
N ARG A 36 5.65 1.75 -13.28
CA ARG A 36 6.67 1.83 -14.32
C ARG A 36 7.08 0.44 -14.80
N SER A 37 7.43 0.31 -16.08
CA SER A 37 7.75 -0.98 -16.73
C SER A 37 8.85 -1.80 -16.04
N GLU A 38 9.84 -1.16 -15.42
CA GLU A 38 10.89 -1.80 -14.64
C GLU A 38 10.31 -2.39 -13.36
N VAL A 39 9.43 -1.68 -12.66
CA VAL A 39 8.72 -2.21 -11.48
C VAL A 39 7.86 -3.41 -11.86
N ALA A 40 7.14 -3.33 -12.99
CA ALA A 40 6.38 -4.48 -13.51
C ALA A 40 7.29 -5.70 -13.78
N THR A 41 8.47 -5.46 -14.37
CA THR A 41 9.46 -6.51 -14.61
C THR A 41 9.99 -7.10 -13.31
N GLN A 42 10.23 -6.28 -12.28
CA GLN A 42 10.67 -6.75 -10.97
C GLN A 42 9.57 -7.55 -10.26
N LEU A 43 8.31 -7.14 -10.34
CA LEU A 43 7.18 -7.92 -9.80
C LEU A 43 7.06 -9.30 -10.46
N LEU A 44 7.25 -9.37 -11.78
CA LEU A 44 7.30 -10.65 -12.49
C LEU A 44 8.45 -11.53 -11.99
N LYS A 45 9.63 -10.96 -11.69
CA LYS A 45 10.72 -11.71 -11.07
C LYS A 45 10.36 -12.18 -9.66
N VAL A 46 9.77 -11.32 -8.82
CA VAL A 46 9.34 -11.68 -7.46
C VAL A 46 8.47 -12.93 -7.48
N VAL A 47 7.46 -13.00 -8.36
CA VAL A 47 6.59 -14.18 -8.43
C VAL A 47 7.30 -15.45 -8.87
N THR A 48 8.44 -15.38 -9.57
CA THR A 48 9.28 -16.56 -9.88
C THR A 48 10.06 -17.08 -8.67
N PHE A 49 10.34 -16.23 -7.68
CA PHE A 49 11.04 -16.62 -6.44
C PHE A 49 10.08 -17.07 -5.33
N LEU A 50 8.78 -16.74 -5.44
CA LEU A 50 7.78 -17.17 -4.47
C LEU A 50 7.51 -18.68 -4.60
N PRO A 51 7.34 -19.41 -3.47
CA PRO A 51 6.94 -20.81 -3.48
C PRO A 51 5.70 -21.08 -4.33
N GLU A 52 5.58 -22.30 -4.86
CA GLU A 52 4.41 -22.73 -5.60
C GLU A 52 3.13 -22.51 -4.77
N GLY A 53 2.07 -22.03 -5.43
CA GLY A 53 0.79 -21.70 -4.78
C GLY A 53 0.74 -20.34 -4.08
N ILE A 54 1.87 -19.63 -3.93
CA ILE A 54 1.91 -18.27 -3.36
C ILE A 54 1.91 -17.22 -4.47
N GLY A 55 1.15 -16.15 -4.33
CA GLY A 55 1.17 -14.99 -5.24
C GLY A 55 1.26 -13.66 -4.49
N VAL A 56 1.26 -12.57 -5.25
CA VAL A 56 1.23 -11.20 -4.71
C VAL A 56 -0.13 -10.56 -4.96
N HIS A 57 -0.66 -9.89 -3.94
CA HIS A 57 -1.90 -9.13 -4.00
C HIS A 57 -1.57 -7.65 -3.80
N LEU A 58 -1.79 -6.84 -4.84
CA LEU A 58 -1.42 -5.42 -4.87
C LEU A 58 -2.64 -4.56 -4.56
N TRP A 59 -2.52 -3.72 -3.52
CA TRP A 59 -3.54 -2.74 -3.18
C TRP A 59 -3.37 -1.43 -3.94
N ASP A 60 -2.12 -1.09 -4.25
CA ASP A 60 -1.80 0.21 -4.84
C ASP A 60 -0.50 0.20 -5.65
N GLY A 61 -0.39 1.20 -6.53
CA GLY A 61 0.78 1.46 -7.37
C GLY A 61 0.91 2.96 -7.61
N TRP A 62 0.79 3.41 -8.84
CA TRP A 62 0.86 4.82 -9.18
C TRP A 62 -0.32 5.63 -8.63
N ARG A 63 0.00 6.77 -8.02
CA ARG A 63 -0.98 7.75 -7.55
C ARG A 63 -0.91 9.02 -8.38
N SER A 64 -2.06 9.53 -8.81
CA SER A 64 -2.20 10.91 -9.25
C SER A 64 -1.98 11.87 -8.08
N PHE A 65 -1.75 13.16 -8.37
CA PHE A 65 -1.71 14.18 -7.33
C PHE A 65 -3.03 14.22 -6.56
N GLU A 66 -4.15 14.08 -7.27
CA GLU A 66 -5.50 14.08 -6.72
C GLU A 66 -5.71 12.91 -5.74
N THR A 67 -5.24 11.71 -6.08
CA THR A 67 -5.27 10.55 -5.19
C THR A 67 -4.44 10.81 -3.94
N GLN A 68 -3.19 11.27 -4.09
CA GLN A 68 -2.31 11.54 -2.95
C GLN A 68 -2.89 12.63 -2.03
N LEU A 69 -3.50 13.67 -2.60
CA LEU A 69 -4.18 14.72 -1.83
C LEU A 69 -5.40 14.17 -1.09
N ALA A 70 -6.22 13.33 -1.73
CA ALA A 70 -7.39 12.73 -1.11
C ALA A 70 -7.00 11.85 0.10
N ILE A 71 -5.97 11.01 -0.05
CA ILE A 71 -5.43 10.18 1.05
C ILE A 71 -4.91 11.08 2.18
N TYR A 72 -4.08 12.08 1.84
CA TYR A 72 -3.49 12.98 2.83
C TYR A 72 -4.55 13.70 3.67
N GLU A 73 -5.57 14.27 3.04
CA GLU A 73 -6.67 14.96 3.75
C GLU A 73 -7.53 14.00 4.57
N ALA A 74 -7.78 12.79 4.08
CA ALA A 74 -8.50 11.76 4.83
C ALA A 74 -7.73 11.34 6.09
N THR A 75 -6.44 11.03 5.98
CA THR A 75 -5.58 10.67 7.12
C THR A 75 -5.46 11.83 8.11
N LYS A 76 -5.28 13.06 7.61
CA LYS A 76 -5.23 14.26 8.45
C LYS A 76 -6.50 14.43 9.27
N LYS A 77 -7.66 14.26 8.64
CA LYS A 77 -8.96 14.32 9.31
C LYS A 77 -9.10 13.25 10.38
N GLU A 78 -8.69 12.01 10.11
CA GLU A 78 -8.73 10.94 11.10
C GLU A 78 -7.83 11.23 12.32
N LEU A 79 -6.61 11.71 12.09
CA LEU A 79 -5.70 12.09 13.18
C LEU A 79 -6.24 13.26 14.00
N MET A 80 -6.88 14.24 13.36
CA MET A 80 -7.57 15.32 14.07
C MET A 80 -8.70 14.80 14.96
N LEU A 81 -9.47 13.80 14.50
CA LEU A 81 -10.50 13.15 15.31
C LEU A 81 -9.91 12.36 16.49
N LYS A 82 -8.68 11.84 16.36
CA LYS A 82 -7.91 11.24 17.45
C LYS A 82 -7.29 12.28 18.40
N GLY A 83 -7.50 13.57 18.17
CA GLY A 83 -7.07 14.67 19.06
C GLY A 83 -5.70 15.27 18.72
N PHE A 84 -5.05 14.85 17.65
CA PHE A 84 -3.79 15.46 17.21
C PHE A 84 -4.02 16.86 16.63
N GLN A 85 -3.16 17.83 16.98
CA GLN A 85 -3.28 19.23 16.53
C GLN A 85 -1.92 19.90 16.34
N GLY A 86 -1.87 20.96 15.53
CA GLY A 86 -0.66 21.75 15.31
C GLY A 86 0.56 20.91 14.93
N VAL A 87 1.67 21.10 15.63
CA VAL A 87 2.93 20.40 15.34
C VAL A 87 2.84 18.89 15.60
N SER A 88 2.05 18.44 16.58
CA SER A 88 1.91 17.00 16.83
C SER A 88 1.15 16.30 15.71
N LEU A 89 0.13 16.96 15.13
CA LEU A 89 -0.57 16.46 13.94
C LEU A 89 0.37 16.31 12.75
N GLU A 90 1.15 17.35 12.43
CA GLU A 90 2.07 17.29 11.29
C GLU A 90 3.13 16.18 11.47
N ARG A 91 3.65 16.02 12.70
CA ARG A 91 4.61 14.94 13.01
C ARG A 91 3.99 13.57 12.89
N GLU A 92 2.77 13.40 13.38
CA GLU A 92 2.08 12.11 13.34
C GLU A 92 1.67 11.74 11.91
N LEU A 93 1.12 12.70 11.17
CA LEU A 93 0.71 12.53 9.78
C LEU A 93 1.87 12.11 8.87
N ALA A 94 3.05 12.69 9.08
CA ALA A 94 4.25 12.36 8.31
C ALA A 94 4.75 10.92 8.51
N LYS A 95 4.30 10.20 9.55
CA LYS A 95 4.62 8.77 9.73
C LYS A 95 3.85 7.87 8.77
N TYR A 96 2.70 8.32 8.29
CA TYR A 96 1.74 7.48 7.59
C TYR A 96 1.52 7.89 6.14
N VAL A 97 1.63 9.18 5.82
CA VAL A 97 1.35 9.67 4.47
C VAL A 97 2.28 10.82 4.08
N ALA A 98 2.88 10.69 2.90
CA ALA A 98 3.70 11.75 2.32
C ALA A 98 2.86 12.97 1.95
N LYS A 99 3.45 14.17 2.06
CA LYS A 99 2.80 15.40 1.59
C LYS A 99 2.55 15.32 0.08
N PRO A 100 1.36 15.73 -0.41
CA PRO A 100 1.10 15.81 -1.85
C PRO A 100 2.09 16.78 -2.50
N THR A 101 2.67 16.38 -3.62
CA THR A 101 3.62 17.19 -4.38
C THR A 101 3.31 17.13 -5.87
N LYS A 102 3.52 18.26 -6.57
CA LYS A 102 3.52 18.34 -8.03
C LYS A 102 4.94 18.47 -8.60
N ASP A 103 5.94 18.40 -7.73
CA ASP A 103 7.33 18.46 -8.12
C ASP A 103 7.69 17.18 -8.89
N VAL A 104 7.95 17.37 -10.19
CA VAL A 104 8.28 16.28 -11.12
C VAL A 104 9.75 15.89 -11.06
N ASP A 105 10.62 16.75 -10.52
CA ASP A 105 12.04 16.47 -10.32
C ASP A 105 12.27 15.73 -9.00
N HIS A 106 11.35 15.91 -8.05
CA HIS A 106 11.32 15.20 -6.76
C HIS A 106 9.96 14.55 -6.47
N PRO A 107 9.50 13.61 -7.33
CA PRO A 107 8.21 12.97 -7.14
C PRO A 107 8.23 12.05 -5.91
N SER A 108 7.08 11.87 -5.27
CA SER A 108 6.92 10.80 -4.28
C SER A 108 7.07 9.43 -4.96
N PRO A 109 7.42 8.36 -4.20
CA PRO A 109 7.60 7.04 -4.77
C PRO A 109 6.41 6.54 -5.61
N HIS A 110 5.18 6.68 -5.09
CA HIS A 110 3.95 6.32 -5.82
C HIS A 110 3.66 7.28 -6.99
N LEU A 111 3.93 8.59 -6.86
CA LEU A 111 3.75 9.54 -7.98
C LEU A 111 4.68 9.21 -9.15
N SER A 112 5.88 8.70 -8.86
CA SER A 112 6.82 8.25 -9.88
C SER A 112 6.41 6.92 -10.54
N GLY A 113 5.43 6.19 -9.98
CA GLY A 113 5.11 4.82 -10.39
C GLY A 113 6.19 3.79 -10.01
N GLY A 114 7.08 4.17 -9.09
CA GLY A 114 8.23 3.40 -8.61
C GLY A 114 7.96 2.56 -7.36
N ALA A 115 6.75 2.67 -6.79
CA ALA A 115 6.36 2.00 -5.55
C ALA A 115 5.07 1.19 -5.73
N VAL A 116 4.90 0.21 -4.87
CA VAL A 116 3.71 -0.65 -4.78
C VAL A 116 3.43 -0.99 -3.33
N ASP A 117 2.15 -1.11 -3.01
CA ASP A 117 1.70 -1.66 -1.74
C ASP A 117 1.12 -3.05 -1.99
N LEU A 118 1.66 -4.06 -1.30
CA LEU A 118 1.30 -5.45 -1.55
C LEU A 118 1.26 -6.30 -0.28
N THR A 119 0.56 -7.42 -0.39
CA THR A 119 0.68 -8.58 0.49
C THR A 119 0.86 -9.84 -0.34
N LEU A 120 0.94 -10.99 0.34
CA LEU A 120 0.98 -12.30 -0.27
C LEU A 120 -0.39 -12.97 -0.16
N PHE A 121 -0.68 -13.88 -1.07
CA PHE A 121 -1.87 -14.73 -1.00
C PHE A 121 -1.53 -16.17 -1.34
N ASP A 122 -2.34 -17.11 -0.87
CA ASP A 122 -2.31 -18.52 -1.25
C ASP A 122 -3.72 -19.00 -1.68
N GLY A 123 -3.91 -20.32 -1.80
CA GLY A 123 -5.20 -20.92 -2.14
C GLY A 123 -6.33 -20.67 -1.13
N ASN A 124 -6.01 -20.23 0.08
CA ASN A 124 -6.96 -19.94 1.17
C ASN A 124 -7.29 -18.45 1.31
N GLY A 125 -6.54 -17.55 0.65
CA GLY A 125 -6.76 -16.11 0.72
C GLY A 125 -5.48 -15.33 0.99
N LEU A 126 -5.62 -14.12 1.55
CA LEU A 126 -4.48 -13.27 1.90
C LEU A 126 -3.72 -13.88 3.08
N LEU A 127 -2.38 -13.82 3.03
CA LEU A 127 -1.54 -14.26 4.14
C LEU A 127 -1.52 -13.18 5.24
N PRO A 128 -1.57 -13.57 6.52
CA PRO A 128 -1.58 -12.62 7.63
C PRO A 128 -0.20 -11.96 7.80
N MET A 129 -0.17 -10.63 7.70
CA MET A 129 1.04 -9.81 7.89
C MET A 129 1.14 -9.17 9.29
N GLY A 130 0.15 -9.42 10.16
CA GLY A 130 0.11 -8.92 11.55
C GLY A 130 -0.59 -7.57 11.75
N SER A 131 -0.81 -6.82 10.68
CA SER A 131 -1.62 -5.61 10.60
C SER A 131 -2.49 -5.61 9.34
N GLU A 132 -3.54 -4.80 9.35
CA GLU A 132 -4.36 -4.58 8.14
C GLU A 132 -3.67 -3.58 7.21
N PHE A 133 -4.07 -3.58 5.93
CA PHE A 133 -3.63 -2.55 4.99
C PHE A 133 -4.06 -1.14 5.46
N ASP A 134 -3.17 -0.15 5.30
CA ASP A 134 -3.37 1.24 5.72
C ASP A 134 -3.72 1.42 7.21
N GLU A 135 -3.34 0.46 8.06
CA GLU A 135 -3.57 0.58 9.49
C GLU A 135 -2.63 1.61 10.14
N PHE A 136 -3.21 2.68 10.68
CA PHE A 136 -2.49 3.71 11.45
C PHE A 136 -2.20 3.27 12.89
N HIS A 137 -1.35 2.26 13.04
CA HIS A 137 -0.88 1.72 14.31
C HIS A 137 0.62 1.39 14.25
N GLU A 138 1.30 1.43 15.40
CA GLU A 138 2.71 1.02 15.53
C GLU A 138 2.98 -0.41 15.06
N ARG A 139 1.95 -1.27 14.97
CA ARG A 139 2.11 -2.67 14.55
C ARG A 139 2.27 -2.85 13.04
N SER A 140 2.04 -1.77 12.29
CA SER A 140 2.29 -1.70 10.85
C SER A 140 3.75 -1.35 10.54
N GLN A 141 4.57 -1.08 11.56
CA GLN A 141 6.01 -0.84 11.40
C GLN A 141 6.75 -2.15 11.14
N LEU A 142 7.78 -2.08 10.30
CA LEU A 142 8.51 -3.24 9.77
C LEU A 142 9.05 -4.16 10.86
N ASP A 143 9.58 -3.59 11.93
CA ASP A 143 10.30 -4.27 13.02
C ASP A 143 9.41 -4.60 14.23
N TYR A 144 8.13 -4.20 14.21
CA TYR A 144 7.26 -4.32 15.40
C TYR A 144 7.20 -5.74 15.95
N PHE A 145 7.12 -6.74 15.08
CA PHE A 145 7.04 -8.15 15.47
C PHE A 145 8.42 -8.79 15.70
N GLU A 146 9.50 -8.21 15.18
CA GLU A 146 10.87 -8.71 15.41
C GLU A 146 11.29 -8.52 16.88
N GLU A 147 10.78 -7.48 17.52
CA GLU A 147 11.05 -7.17 18.93
C GLU A 147 10.15 -7.93 19.93
N LYS A 148 9.15 -8.70 19.45
CA LYS A 148 8.23 -9.45 20.32
C LYS A 148 8.75 -10.87 20.56
N LYS A 149 9.09 -11.17 21.83
CA LYS A 149 9.54 -12.52 22.27
C LYS A 149 8.50 -13.62 22.08
N THR A 150 7.22 -13.26 21.99
CA THR A 150 6.12 -14.19 21.71
C THR A 150 5.15 -13.51 20.76
N ILE A 151 5.07 -13.99 19.53
CA ILE A 151 3.99 -13.64 18.60
C ILE A 151 2.90 -14.66 18.85
N ASP A 152 1.76 -14.22 19.39
CA ASP A 152 0.64 -15.11 19.66
C ASP A 152 -0.02 -15.48 18.32
N LEU A 153 0.45 -16.59 17.72
CA LEU A 153 0.01 -17.09 16.40
C LEU A 153 -1.48 -17.47 16.35
N ALA A 154 -2.18 -17.41 17.48
CA ALA A 154 -3.55 -17.89 17.66
C ALA A 154 -4.65 -16.99 17.06
N ARG A 155 -4.34 -15.80 16.54
CA ARG A 155 -5.37 -14.90 15.96
C ARG A 155 -5.76 -15.21 14.51
N LYS A 156 -5.53 -16.44 14.04
CA LYS A 156 -5.93 -16.95 12.72
C LYS A 156 -7.46 -16.93 12.48
N TYR A 157 -8.28 -16.77 13.52
CA TYR A 157 -9.75 -16.94 13.45
C TYR A 157 -10.58 -16.07 14.41
N LEU A 158 -10.32 -14.75 14.51
CA LEU A 158 -11.32 -13.88 15.13
C LEU A 158 -12.10 -13.15 14.03
N PRO A 159 -13.40 -13.46 13.83
CA PRO A 159 -14.23 -12.63 12.97
C PRO A 159 -14.28 -11.21 13.55
N SER A 160 -14.25 -10.23 12.66
CA SER A 160 -14.51 -8.83 12.97
C SER A 160 -15.80 -8.72 13.79
N GLN A 161 -15.70 -8.12 14.98
CA GLN A 161 -16.88 -7.68 15.75
C GLN A 161 -17.47 -6.42 15.13
#